data_AF-A0A7S2VQG5-F1
#
_entry.id   AF-A0A7S2VQG5-F1
#
_cell.length_a   1.000
_cell.length_b   1.000
_cell.length_c   1.000
_cell.angle_alpha   90.00
_cell.angle_beta   90.00
_cell.angle_gamma   90.00
#
_symmetry.space_group_name_H-M   'P 1'
#
loop_
_entity.id
_entity.type
_entity.pdbx_description
1 polymer ?
#
loop_
_entity_poly.entity_id
_entity_poly.type
_entity_poly.pdbx_seq_one_letter_code
_entity_poly.pdbx_strand_id
1 'polypeptide(L)'
;AAPTGPGTWAGAIPRLRLLPPREGLPTTAASWKAQDLARETRLRRCVVGVSVAVFSCAAASPGLGAVALLLDPTYMFWLGAAVPERVLAACGADAVLVLLAGVVLHRCGSPHKLNERALAWGAACFAGLLGAALLFLAAPGVRGAQAAAARAASGCSLANSEAANLQATYEALAALRREPACSERGSVEACPGWSANRYTDYLRHLEQDLACTSFCGAGLART
;
A
#
# COMPACT_ATOMS: atom_id res chain seq x y z
N ALA A 1 -2.14 59.77 -8.53
CA ALA A 1 -3.44 60.36 -8.13
C ALA A 1 -3.83 59.75 -6.80
N ALA A 2 -3.77 60.55 -5.73
CA ALA A 2 -4.10 60.14 -4.37
C ALA A 2 -5.53 60.63 -4.04
N PRO A 3 -6.38 59.80 -3.40
CA PRO A 3 -7.63 60.30 -2.83
C PRO A 3 -7.44 60.66 -1.35
N THR A 4 -7.54 61.97 -1.10
CA THR A 4 -7.75 62.61 0.21
C THR A 4 -9.25 62.65 0.52
N GLY A 5 -9.64 62.27 1.74
CA GLY A 5 -10.97 62.61 2.27
C GLY A 5 -11.32 61.92 3.58
N PRO A 6 -11.34 62.64 4.73
CA PRO A 6 -11.91 62.13 5.97
C PRO A 6 -13.42 62.39 6.00
N GLY A 7 -14.21 61.34 5.77
CA GLY A 7 -15.67 61.36 5.94
C GLY A 7 -16.05 61.25 7.43
N THR A 8 -16.68 62.30 7.95
CA THR A 8 -17.28 62.37 9.28
C THR A 8 -18.54 61.49 9.36
N TRP A 9 -18.42 60.33 10.00
CA TRP A 9 -19.55 59.48 10.35
C TRP A 9 -19.99 59.76 11.79
N ALA A 10 -20.76 60.83 11.99
CA ALA A 10 -21.49 61.07 13.24
C ALA A 10 -22.80 60.27 13.23
N GLY A 11 -22.68 58.93 13.26
CA GLY A 11 -23.81 58.01 13.38
C GLY A 11 -24.16 57.76 14.84
N ALA A 12 -25.39 58.10 15.20
CA ALA A 12 -25.97 57.95 16.53
C ALA A 12 -25.70 56.55 17.13
N ILE A 13 -25.07 56.52 18.32
CA ILE A 13 -24.88 55.30 19.09
C ILE A 13 -26.26 54.88 19.61
N PRO A 14 -26.84 53.74 19.18
CA PRO A 14 -28.08 53.25 19.74
C PRO A 14 -27.84 52.96 21.23
N ARG A 15 -28.69 53.54 22.09
CA ARG A 15 -28.68 53.29 23.53
C ARG A 15 -28.79 51.77 23.75
N LEU A 16 -27.68 51.16 24.15
CA LEU A 16 -27.62 49.78 24.63
C LEU A 16 -28.66 49.63 25.74
N ARG A 17 -29.76 48.94 25.43
CA ARG A 17 -30.65 48.40 26.46
C ARG A 17 -29.80 47.45 27.30
N LEU A 18 -29.52 47.87 28.53
CA LEU A 18 -28.95 47.05 29.59
C LEU A 18 -29.76 45.75 29.65
N LEU A 19 -29.17 44.67 29.15
CA LEU A 19 -29.70 43.33 29.34
C LEU A 19 -29.74 43.05 30.85
N PRO A 20 -30.81 42.40 31.35
CA PRO A 20 -30.89 42.04 32.75
C PRO A 20 -29.69 41.18 33.15
N PRO A 21 -29.20 41.30 34.40
CA PRO A 21 -28.08 40.51 34.90
C PRO A 21 -28.42 39.02 34.76
N ARG A 22 -27.54 38.30 34.07
CA ARG A 22 -27.69 36.86 33.82
C ARG A 22 -27.37 36.11 35.12
N GLU A 23 -28.36 36.04 36.02
CA GLU A 23 -28.32 35.24 37.24
C GLU A 23 -28.23 33.76 36.86
N GLY A 24 -27.02 33.19 36.94
CA GLY A 24 -26.72 31.83 36.50
C GLY A 24 -25.34 31.64 35.86
N LEU A 25 -24.49 32.68 35.78
CA LEU A 25 -23.09 32.49 35.42
C LEU A 25 -22.38 31.66 36.51
N PRO A 26 -21.78 30.50 36.19
CA PRO A 26 -21.04 29.71 37.16
C PRO A 26 -19.85 30.53 37.67
N THR A 27 -19.92 30.92 38.94
CA THR A 27 -19.07 31.90 39.62
C THR A 27 -17.69 31.37 40.03
N THR A 28 -17.27 30.20 39.58
CA THR A 28 -15.94 29.68 39.94
C THR A 28 -15.03 29.68 38.72
N ALA A 29 -14.01 30.54 38.71
CA ALA A 29 -12.90 30.52 37.74
C ALA A 29 -12.26 29.11 37.60
N ALA A 30 -12.45 28.24 38.60
CA ALA A 30 -12.07 26.85 38.58
C ALA A 30 -12.86 25.98 37.57
N SER A 31 -14.17 26.22 37.37
CA SER A 31 -14.98 25.41 36.46
C SER A 31 -14.59 25.63 35.00
N TRP A 32 -14.29 26.88 34.63
CA TRP A 32 -13.86 27.24 33.28
C TRP A 32 -12.51 26.59 32.92
N LYS A 33 -11.52 26.65 33.84
CA LYS A 33 -10.21 25.99 33.64
C LYS A 33 -10.32 24.48 33.47
N ALA A 34 -11.20 23.82 34.24
CA ALA A 34 -11.40 22.38 34.13
C ALA A 34 -12.05 21.98 32.78
N GLN A 35 -13.03 22.77 32.31
CA GLN A 35 -13.65 22.54 30.99
C GLN A 35 -12.66 22.76 29.84
N ASP A 36 -11.81 23.78 29.93
CA ASP A 36 -10.80 24.06 28.91
C ASP A 36 -9.75 22.94 28.81
N LEU A 37 -9.24 22.44 29.94
CA LEU A 37 -8.31 21.29 29.94
C LEU A 37 -8.93 20.02 29.34
N ALA A 38 -10.20 19.75 29.66
CA ALA A 38 -10.91 18.59 29.14
C ALA A 38 -11.15 18.69 27.63
N ARG A 39 -11.43 19.90 27.12
CA ARG A 39 -11.60 20.16 25.69
C ARG A 39 -10.28 20.02 24.94
N GLU A 40 -9.19 20.53 25.48
CA GLU A 40 -7.85 20.46 24.89
C GLU A 40 -7.34 19.02 24.80
N THR A 41 -7.49 18.24 25.88
CA THR A 41 -7.12 16.81 25.88
C THR A 41 -7.93 15.98 24.90
N ARG A 42 -9.24 16.25 24.76
CA ARG A 42 -10.09 15.57 23.77
C ARG A 42 -9.67 15.94 22.34
N LEU A 43 -9.46 17.22 22.05
CA LEU A 43 -9.02 17.69 20.74
C LEU A 43 -7.69 17.04 20.34
N ARG A 44 -6.72 16.99 21.26
CA ARG A 44 -5.42 16.36 21.03
C ARG A 44 -5.52 14.88 20.68
N ARG A 45 -6.36 14.12 21.39
CA ARG A 45 -6.60 12.70 21.08
C ARG A 45 -7.24 12.52 19.70
N CYS A 46 -8.21 13.37 19.35
CA CYS A 46 -8.84 13.33 18.04
C CYS A 46 -7.83 13.64 16.92
N VAL A 47 -7.01 14.69 17.07
CA VAL A 47 -6.01 15.07 16.05
C VAL A 47 -4.98 13.96 15.86
N VAL A 48 -4.38 13.44 16.95
CA VAL A 48 -3.40 12.34 16.85
C VAL A 48 -4.05 11.09 16.24
N GLY A 49 -5.27 10.75 16.66
CA GLY A 49 -6.02 9.62 16.11
C GLY A 49 -6.29 9.77 14.61
N VAL A 50 -6.73 10.95 14.17
CA VAL A 50 -6.96 11.24 12.75
C VAL A 50 -5.67 11.17 11.94
N SER A 51 -4.56 11.73 12.44
CA SER A 51 -3.27 11.64 11.76
C SER A 51 -2.83 10.19 11.60
N VAL A 52 -2.84 9.39 12.67
CA VAL A 52 -2.49 7.96 12.62
C VAL A 52 -3.38 7.20 11.63
N ALA A 53 -4.70 7.48 11.62
CA ALA A 53 -5.63 6.85 10.68
C ALA A 53 -5.31 7.20 9.23
N VAL A 54 -5.08 8.48 8.92
CA VAL A 54 -4.73 8.93 7.56
C VAL A 54 -3.43 8.29 7.09
N PHE A 55 -2.39 8.25 7.93
CA PHE A 55 -1.12 7.58 7.60
C PHE A 55 -1.29 6.08 7.39
N SER A 56 -2.07 5.43 8.24
CA SER A 56 -2.35 3.99 8.10
C SER A 56 -3.07 3.68 6.79
N CYS A 57 -4.04 4.52 6.39
CA CYS A 57 -4.71 4.39 5.10
C CYS A 57 -3.74 4.62 3.93
N ALA A 58 -2.85 5.61 4.03
CA ALA A 58 -1.84 5.88 3.01
C ALA A 58 -0.85 4.72 2.87
N ALA A 59 -0.40 4.11 3.97
CA ALA A 59 0.47 2.94 3.99
C ALA A 59 -0.25 1.65 3.58
N ALA A 60 -1.57 1.56 3.77
CA ALA A 60 -2.35 0.41 3.33
C ALA A 60 -2.38 0.28 1.80
N SER A 61 -2.32 1.38 1.04
CA SER A 61 -2.31 1.32 -0.43
C SER A 61 -1.14 0.50 -1.01
N PRO A 62 0.15 0.81 -0.71
CA PRO A 62 1.26 -0.03 -1.14
C PRO A 62 1.26 -1.42 -0.47
N GLY A 63 0.76 -1.53 0.76
CA GLY A 63 0.62 -2.82 1.45
C GLY A 63 -0.33 -3.77 0.73
N LEU A 64 -1.50 -3.30 0.33
CA LEU A 64 -2.47 -4.07 -0.46
C LEU A 64 -1.89 -4.46 -1.83
N GLY A 65 -1.13 -3.57 -2.47
CA GLY A 65 -0.42 -3.89 -3.71
C GLY A 65 0.60 -5.01 -3.51
N ALA A 66 1.37 -4.99 -2.42
CA ALA A 66 2.32 -6.06 -2.11
C ALA A 66 1.63 -7.40 -1.79
N VAL A 67 0.49 -7.38 -1.09
CA VAL A 67 -0.33 -8.58 -0.86
C VAL A 67 -0.86 -9.12 -2.18
N ALA A 68 -1.35 -8.27 -3.08
CA ALA A 68 -1.81 -8.70 -4.40
C ALA A 68 -0.69 -9.38 -5.20
N LEU A 69 0.55 -8.87 -5.13
CA LEU A 69 1.71 -9.50 -5.76
C LEU A 69 2.09 -10.85 -5.13
N LEU A 70 1.94 -11.02 -3.81
CA LEU A 70 2.16 -12.30 -3.13
C LEU A 70 1.11 -13.35 -3.48
N LEU A 71 -0.11 -12.90 -3.78
CA LEU A 71 -1.22 -13.77 -4.19
C LEU A 71 -1.16 -14.10 -5.68
N ASP A 72 -0.33 -13.43 -6.48
CA ASP A 72 -0.13 -13.73 -7.89
C ASP A 72 0.90 -14.86 -8.05
N PRO A 73 0.47 -16.09 -8.45
CA PRO A 73 1.37 -17.22 -8.64
C PRO A 73 2.36 -16.99 -9.78
N THR A 74 2.01 -16.20 -10.80
CA THR A 74 2.92 -15.83 -11.89
C THR A 74 4.07 -14.99 -11.35
N TYR A 75 3.76 -13.98 -10.54
CA TYR A 75 4.78 -13.17 -9.89
C TYR A 75 5.69 -14.02 -8.99
N MET A 76 5.08 -14.85 -8.13
CA MET A 76 5.79 -15.70 -7.18
C MET A 76 6.67 -16.75 -7.86
N PHE A 77 6.28 -17.26 -9.03
CA PHE A 77 7.08 -18.20 -9.81
C PHE A 77 8.37 -17.54 -10.33
N TRP A 78 8.27 -16.34 -10.92
CA TRP A 78 9.40 -15.69 -11.61
C TRP A 78 10.30 -14.84 -10.71
N LEU A 79 9.71 -14.10 -9.78
CA LEU A 79 10.40 -13.06 -8.99
C LEU A 79 10.52 -13.45 -7.52
N GLY A 80 9.65 -14.34 -7.04
CA GLY A 80 9.61 -14.78 -5.64
C GLY A 80 9.06 -13.74 -4.67
N ALA A 81 9.09 -14.05 -3.37
CA ALA A 81 8.46 -13.25 -2.32
C ALA A 81 9.30 -12.06 -1.83
N ALA A 82 10.58 -11.99 -2.18
CA ALA A 82 11.54 -11.11 -1.51
C ALA A 82 11.21 -9.61 -1.64
N VAL A 83 10.67 -9.17 -2.78
CA VAL A 83 10.29 -7.77 -3.00
C VAL A 83 9.02 -7.40 -2.22
N PRO A 84 7.88 -8.09 -2.38
CA PRO A 84 6.67 -7.74 -1.64
C PRO A 84 6.83 -7.88 -0.12
N GLU A 85 7.62 -8.86 0.37
CA GLU A 85 7.96 -8.97 1.80
C GLU A 85 8.67 -7.72 2.32
N ARG A 86 9.63 -7.17 1.57
CA ARG A 86 10.34 -5.94 1.95
C ARG A 86 9.41 -4.72 1.92
N VAL A 87 8.49 -4.64 0.97
CA VAL A 87 7.48 -3.57 0.91
C VAL A 87 6.55 -3.63 2.11
N LEU A 88 6.06 -4.83 2.47
CA LEU A 88 5.23 -5.02 3.66
C LEU A 88 5.99 -4.68 4.94
N ALA A 89 7.25 -5.11 5.05
CA ALA A 89 8.10 -4.78 6.20
C ALA A 89 8.32 -3.26 6.31
N ALA A 90 8.56 -2.56 5.20
CA ALA A 90 8.72 -1.11 5.19
C ALA A 90 7.42 -0.37 5.60
N CYS A 91 6.26 -0.79 5.09
CA CYS A 91 4.97 -0.22 5.47
C CYS A 91 4.66 -0.47 6.95
N GLY A 92 4.94 -1.68 7.45
CA GLY A 92 4.77 -2.01 8.87
C GLY A 92 5.71 -1.20 9.78
N ALA A 93 6.97 -1.06 9.39
CA ALA A 93 7.95 -0.26 10.13
C ALA A 93 7.55 1.22 10.21
N ASP A 94 7.07 1.81 9.11
CA ASP A 94 6.59 3.20 9.08
C ASP A 94 5.35 3.38 9.97
N ALA A 95 4.38 2.46 9.91
CA ALA A 95 3.20 2.48 10.78
C ALA A 95 3.57 2.42 12.26
N VAL A 96 4.51 1.54 12.64
CA VAL A 96 5.03 1.46 14.01
C VAL A 96 5.72 2.77 14.40
N LEU A 97 6.52 3.36 13.51
CA LEU A 97 7.22 4.61 13.78
C LEU A 97 6.24 5.77 14.01
N VAL A 98 5.19 5.89 13.20
CA VAL A 98 4.12 6.89 13.38
C VAL A 98 3.37 6.68 14.69
N LEU A 99 3.07 5.43 15.05
CA LEU A 99 2.43 5.11 16.34
C LEU A 99 3.31 5.49 17.53
N LEU A 100 4.60 5.14 17.49
CA LEU A 100 5.57 5.49 18.52
C LEU A 100 5.71 7.01 18.63
N ALA A 101 5.83 7.72 17.51
CA ALA A 101 5.87 9.17 17.48
C ALA A 101 4.60 9.78 18.09
N GLY A 102 3.41 9.26 17.75
CA GLY A 102 2.14 9.67 18.34
C GLY A 102 2.08 9.46 19.86
N VAL A 103 2.54 8.29 20.35
CA VAL A 103 2.60 7.98 21.78
C VAL A 103 3.58 8.91 22.51
N VAL A 104 4.78 9.12 21.96
CA VAL A 104 5.78 10.03 22.51
C VAL A 104 5.25 11.46 22.53
N LEU A 105 4.63 11.92 21.44
CA LEU A 105 4.02 13.24 21.37
C LEU A 105 2.88 13.38 22.37
N HIS A 106 2.09 12.34 22.63
CA HIS A 106 1.00 12.36 23.63
C HIS A 106 1.52 12.33 25.08
N ARG A 107 2.58 11.56 25.36
CA ARG A 107 3.13 11.38 26.72
C ARG A 107 4.08 12.50 27.13
N CYS A 108 4.95 12.94 26.22
CA CYS A 108 6.04 13.86 26.51
C CYS A 108 5.80 15.28 25.97
N GLY A 109 4.87 15.45 25.02
CA GLY A 109 4.62 16.75 24.40
C GLY A 109 3.99 17.74 25.38
N SER A 110 4.70 18.85 25.65
CA SER A 110 4.12 20.01 26.32
C SER A 110 3.06 20.65 25.42
N PRO A 111 1.84 20.94 25.93
CA PRO A 111 0.74 21.51 25.13
C PRO A 111 1.14 22.82 24.44
N HIS A 112 2.02 23.61 25.07
CA HIS A 112 2.46 24.89 24.54
C HIS A 112 3.46 24.80 23.37
N LYS A 113 4.03 23.62 23.11
CA LYS A 113 5.00 23.40 22.02
C LYS A 113 4.42 22.60 20.85
N LEU A 114 3.22 22.04 21.01
CA LEU A 114 2.49 21.30 19.98
C LEU A 114 1.79 22.29 19.04
N ASN A 115 2.58 23.05 18.29
CA ASN A 115 2.05 23.92 17.25
C ASN A 115 1.60 23.09 16.05
N GLU A 116 0.53 23.52 15.39
CA GLU A 116 0.02 22.95 14.14
C GLU A 116 1.13 22.73 13.10
N ARG A 117 2.06 23.70 13.04
CA ARG A 117 3.25 23.63 12.20
C ARG A 117 4.13 22.41 12.49
N ALA A 118 4.39 22.09 13.76
CA ALA A 118 5.22 20.95 14.12
C ALA A 118 4.58 19.61 13.73
N LEU A 119 3.26 19.50 13.90
CA LEU A 119 2.49 18.32 13.46
C LEU A 119 2.52 18.17 11.93
N ALA A 120 2.34 19.27 11.20
CA ALA A 120 2.42 19.27 9.73
C ALA A 120 3.81 18.85 9.22
N TRP A 121 4.89 19.36 9.83
CA TRP A 121 6.25 18.95 9.49
C TRP A 121 6.52 17.48 9.82
N GLY A 122 6.08 17.00 10.98
CA GLY A 122 6.19 15.59 11.34
C GLY A 122 5.49 14.68 10.33
N ALA A 123 4.25 15.03 9.97
CA ALA A 123 3.49 14.33 8.93
C ALA A 123 4.24 14.32 7.59
N ALA A 124 4.74 15.47 7.13
CA ALA A 124 5.50 15.57 5.89
C ALA A 124 6.79 14.71 5.93
N CYS A 125 7.48 14.65 7.06
CA CYS A 125 8.68 13.82 7.23
C CYS A 125 8.37 12.32 7.12
N PHE A 126 7.32 11.83 7.79
CA PHE A 126 6.93 10.41 7.70
C PHE A 126 6.44 10.05 6.30
N ALA A 127 5.61 10.90 5.68
CA ALA A 127 5.18 10.70 4.29
C ALA A 127 6.37 10.67 3.33
N GLY A 128 7.34 11.57 3.51
CA GLY A 128 8.57 11.61 2.72
C GLY A 128 9.46 10.39 2.94
N LEU A 129 9.59 9.91 4.17
CA LEU A 129 10.35 8.70 4.50
C LEU A 129 9.73 7.46 3.83
N LEU A 130 8.41 7.30 3.95
CA LEU A 130 7.68 6.20 3.30
C LEU A 130 7.82 6.28 1.79
N GLY A 131 7.60 7.45 1.19
CA GLY A 131 7.74 7.66 -0.25
C GLY A 131 9.15 7.35 -0.76
N ALA A 132 10.19 7.81 -0.05
CA ALA A 132 11.57 7.50 -0.38
C ALA A 132 11.87 6.00 -0.26
N ALA A 133 11.44 5.35 0.83
CA ALA A 133 11.63 3.91 1.03
C ALA A 133 10.99 3.09 -0.09
N LEU A 134 9.74 3.42 -0.48
CA LEU A 134 9.05 2.78 -1.59
C LEU A 134 9.78 3.01 -2.93
N LEU A 135 10.30 4.21 -3.16
CA LEU A 135 11.05 4.52 -4.39
C LEU A 135 12.34 3.69 -4.49
N PHE A 136 13.09 3.57 -3.38
CA PHE A 136 14.29 2.74 -3.33
C PHE A 136 13.99 1.25 -3.54
N LEU A 137 12.85 0.76 -3.05
CA LEU A 137 12.39 -0.62 -3.26
C LEU A 137 11.86 -0.84 -4.69
N ALA A 138 11.22 0.17 -5.29
CA ALA A 138 10.67 0.08 -6.63
C ALA A 138 11.76 0.00 -7.71
N ALA A 139 12.88 0.71 -7.55
CA ALA A 139 13.96 0.74 -8.54
C ALA A 139 14.51 -0.66 -8.93
N PRO A 140 14.93 -1.54 -7.99
CA PRO A 140 15.33 -2.89 -8.33
C PRO A 140 14.14 -3.77 -8.78
N GLY A 141 12.94 -3.53 -8.23
CA GLY A 141 11.73 -4.27 -8.61
C GLY A 141 11.37 -4.10 -10.08
N VAL A 142 11.40 -2.87 -10.59
CA VAL A 142 11.13 -2.58 -12.01
C VAL A 142 12.17 -3.23 -12.91
N ARG A 143 13.46 -3.18 -12.56
CA ARG A 143 14.51 -3.84 -13.34
C ARG A 143 14.33 -5.36 -13.35
N GLY A 144 13.96 -5.95 -12.22
CA GLY A 144 13.64 -7.38 -12.12
C GLY A 144 12.45 -7.76 -13.00
N ALA A 145 11.36 -6.98 -12.94
CA ALA A 145 10.16 -7.20 -13.73
C ALA A 145 10.42 -7.03 -15.24
N GLN A 146 11.16 -6.00 -15.64
CA GLN A 146 11.57 -5.79 -17.03
C GLN A 146 12.46 -6.92 -17.53
N ALA A 147 13.40 -7.40 -16.71
CA ALA A 147 14.22 -8.55 -17.07
C ALA A 147 13.39 -9.85 -17.18
N ALA A 148 12.44 -10.07 -16.27
CA ALA A 148 11.53 -11.21 -16.33
C ALA A 148 10.62 -11.14 -17.58
N ALA A 149 10.02 -9.99 -17.84
CA ALA A 149 9.20 -9.75 -19.03
C ALA A 149 10.02 -9.90 -20.33
N ALA A 150 11.25 -9.35 -20.37
CA ALA A 150 12.13 -9.52 -21.50
C ALA A 150 12.53 -10.99 -21.70
N ARG A 151 12.77 -11.77 -20.63
CA ARG A 151 13.03 -13.22 -20.73
C ARG A 151 11.81 -13.99 -21.23
N ALA A 152 10.62 -13.63 -20.79
CA ALA A 152 9.38 -14.23 -21.27
C ALA A 152 9.13 -13.88 -22.76
N ALA A 153 9.35 -12.61 -23.15
CA ALA A 153 9.10 -12.11 -24.50
C ALA A 153 10.17 -12.52 -25.52
N SER A 154 11.45 -12.57 -25.12
CA SER A 154 12.55 -12.97 -26.01
C SER A 154 12.58 -14.47 -26.33
N GLY A 155 11.65 -15.24 -25.74
CA GLY A 155 11.30 -16.59 -26.16
C GLY A 155 12.37 -17.62 -25.84
N CYS A 156 12.07 -18.56 -24.94
CA CYS A 156 12.78 -19.84 -24.75
C CYS A 156 14.32 -19.82 -24.88
N SER A 157 14.91 -18.70 -24.52
CA SER A 157 16.35 -18.50 -24.58
C SER A 157 16.92 -19.26 -23.40
N LEU A 158 17.80 -20.23 -23.72
CA LEU A 158 18.56 -21.04 -22.76
C LEU A 158 19.34 -20.20 -21.72
N ALA A 159 19.39 -18.87 -21.87
CA ALA A 159 20.01 -17.96 -20.92
C ALA A 159 19.36 -17.94 -19.53
N ASN A 160 18.12 -18.41 -19.38
CA ASN A 160 17.47 -18.56 -18.07
C ASN A 160 17.17 -20.03 -17.76
N SER A 161 17.79 -20.57 -16.71
CA SER A 161 17.59 -21.95 -16.28
C SER A 161 16.14 -22.25 -15.91
N GLU A 162 15.43 -21.32 -15.27
CA GLU A 162 14.02 -21.53 -14.89
C GLU A 162 13.11 -21.63 -16.12
N ALA A 163 13.34 -20.77 -17.13
CA ALA A 163 12.60 -20.84 -18.39
C ALA A 163 12.95 -22.09 -19.19
N ALA A 164 14.23 -22.50 -19.19
CA ALA A 164 14.68 -23.72 -19.85
C ALA A 164 14.06 -24.99 -19.21
N ASN A 165 13.99 -25.05 -17.88
CA ASN A 165 13.35 -26.15 -17.17
C ASN A 165 11.83 -26.20 -17.42
N LEU A 166 11.18 -25.04 -17.46
CA LEU A 166 9.77 -24.94 -17.79
C LEU A 166 9.50 -25.43 -19.21
N GLN A 167 10.34 -25.04 -20.17
CA GLN A 167 10.26 -25.50 -21.56
C GLN A 167 10.52 -27.01 -21.67
N ALA A 168 11.57 -27.55 -21.02
CA ALA A 168 11.86 -28.98 -21.06
C ALA A 168 10.69 -29.80 -20.46
N THR A 169 10.07 -29.30 -19.39
CA THR A 169 8.87 -29.92 -18.80
C THR A 169 7.70 -29.87 -19.77
N TYR A 170 7.49 -28.73 -20.43
CA TYR A 170 6.45 -28.57 -21.44
C TYR A 170 6.63 -29.54 -22.62
N GLU A 171 7.85 -29.68 -23.15
CA GLU A 171 8.17 -30.62 -24.22
C GLU A 171 7.97 -32.08 -23.79
N ALA A 172 8.32 -32.43 -22.55
CA ALA A 172 8.08 -33.75 -21.99
C ALA A 172 6.58 -34.06 -21.87
N LEU A 173 5.77 -33.11 -21.39
CA LEU A 173 4.31 -33.26 -21.33
C LEU A 173 3.69 -33.37 -22.73
N ALA A 174 4.18 -32.60 -23.70
CA ALA A 174 3.74 -32.68 -25.09
C ALA A 174 4.10 -34.03 -25.73
N ALA A 175 5.27 -34.59 -25.42
CA ALA A 175 5.68 -35.92 -25.85
C ALA A 175 4.78 -37.01 -25.25
N LEU A 176 4.51 -36.95 -23.93
CA LEU A 176 3.57 -37.86 -23.26
C LEU A 176 2.19 -37.86 -23.91
N ARG A 177 1.70 -36.69 -24.33
CA ARG A 177 0.39 -36.55 -25.00
C ARG A 177 0.31 -37.22 -26.37
N ARG A 178 1.45 -37.39 -27.05
CA ARG A 178 1.51 -38.07 -28.36
C ARG A 178 1.48 -39.59 -28.20
N GLU A 179 1.67 -40.11 -26.99
CA GLU A 179 1.58 -41.55 -26.76
C GLU A 179 0.13 -42.03 -26.88
N PRO A 180 -0.12 -43.17 -27.55
CA PRO A 180 -1.49 -43.67 -27.77
C PRO A 180 -2.22 -44.02 -26.47
N ALA A 181 -1.48 -44.34 -25.40
CA ALA A 181 -2.06 -44.58 -24.07
C ALA A 181 -2.60 -43.31 -23.38
N CYS A 182 -2.14 -42.14 -23.82
CA CYS A 182 -2.48 -40.84 -23.27
C CYS A 182 -3.43 -40.04 -24.19
N SER A 183 -3.42 -40.31 -25.51
CA SER A 183 -4.19 -39.53 -26.50
C SER A 183 -5.70 -39.56 -26.29
N GLU A 184 -6.24 -40.61 -25.66
CA GLU A 184 -7.67 -40.72 -25.35
C GLU A 184 -8.06 -40.06 -24.02
N ARG A 185 -7.09 -39.61 -23.22
CA ARG A 185 -7.36 -39.00 -21.90
C ARG A 185 -7.58 -37.49 -22.05
N GLY A 186 -8.58 -36.98 -21.32
CA GLY A 186 -8.86 -35.53 -21.31
C GLY A 186 -7.82 -34.69 -20.57
N SER A 187 -6.89 -35.29 -19.81
CA SER A 187 -5.83 -34.57 -19.10
C SER A 187 -4.54 -35.39 -19.06
N VAL A 188 -3.40 -34.69 -19.18
CA VAL A 188 -2.05 -35.29 -19.06
C VAL A 188 -1.80 -35.84 -17.66
N GLU A 189 -2.51 -35.32 -16.65
CA GLU A 189 -2.41 -35.77 -15.25
C GLU A 189 -2.82 -37.23 -15.08
N ALA A 190 -3.71 -37.72 -15.96
CA ALA A 190 -4.13 -39.11 -15.94
C ALA A 190 -3.13 -40.02 -16.69
N CYS A 191 -2.19 -39.48 -17.45
CA CYS A 191 -1.33 -40.31 -18.30
C CYS A 191 -0.22 -41.02 -17.51
N PRO A 192 0.13 -42.26 -17.89
CA PRO A 192 1.23 -42.98 -17.24
C PRO A 192 2.54 -42.20 -17.44
N GLY A 193 3.34 -42.07 -16.37
CA GLY A 193 4.60 -41.31 -16.40
C GLY A 193 4.47 -39.82 -16.09
N TRP A 194 3.25 -39.29 -15.93
CA TRP A 194 3.06 -37.96 -15.36
C TRP A 194 3.52 -37.93 -13.90
N SER A 195 4.21 -36.85 -13.52
CA SER A 195 4.60 -36.57 -12.14
C SER A 195 4.41 -35.10 -11.83
N ALA A 196 3.79 -34.82 -10.68
CA ALA A 196 3.61 -33.45 -10.20
C ALA A 196 4.95 -32.83 -9.80
N ASN A 197 5.23 -31.64 -10.32
CA ASN A 197 6.36 -30.81 -9.94
C ASN A 197 5.99 -29.32 -10.05
N ARG A 198 6.86 -28.44 -9.55
CA ARG A 198 6.65 -26.99 -9.57
C ARG A 198 6.35 -26.43 -10.97
N TYR A 199 6.96 -27.01 -12.01
CA TYR A 199 6.78 -26.57 -13.39
C TYR A 199 5.46 -27.08 -13.99
N THR A 200 5.06 -28.33 -13.71
CA THR A 200 3.76 -28.88 -14.16
C THR A 200 2.59 -28.14 -13.52
N ASP A 201 2.71 -27.79 -12.22
CA ASP A 201 1.69 -27.03 -11.51
C ASP A 201 1.56 -25.61 -12.08
N TYR A 202 2.70 -24.99 -12.41
CA TYR A 202 2.70 -23.67 -13.05
C TYR A 202 2.14 -23.72 -14.47
N LEU A 203 2.48 -24.73 -15.28
CA LEU A 203 1.91 -24.92 -16.62
C LEU A 203 0.38 -25.14 -16.54
N ARG A 204 -0.09 -25.94 -15.58
CA ARG A 204 -1.51 -26.12 -15.31
C ARG A 204 -2.21 -24.79 -15.00
N HIS A 205 -1.59 -23.94 -14.16
CA HIS A 205 -2.11 -22.61 -13.86
C HIS A 205 -2.20 -21.73 -15.13
N LEU A 206 -1.17 -21.75 -16.00
CA LEU A 206 -1.20 -21.01 -17.26
C LEU A 206 -2.31 -21.48 -18.21
N GLU A 207 -2.56 -22.80 -18.27
CA GLU A 207 -3.62 -23.39 -19.08
C GLU A 207 -5.01 -23.02 -18.54
N GLN A 208 -5.22 -23.11 -17.22
CA GLN A 208 -6.53 -22.91 -16.59
C GLN A 208 -6.92 -21.43 -16.46
N ASP A 209 -6.00 -20.58 -16.01
CA ASP A 209 -6.32 -19.19 -15.65
C ASP A 209 -6.03 -18.20 -16.78
N LEU A 210 -5.07 -18.50 -17.66
CA LEU A 210 -4.68 -17.63 -18.77
C LEU A 210 -5.08 -18.19 -20.15
N ALA A 211 -5.69 -19.37 -20.22
CA ALA A 211 -6.12 -20.05 -21.45
C ALA A 211 -5.01 -20.14 -22.52
N CYS A 212 -3.75 -20.21 -22.09
CA CYS A 212 -2.60 -20.25 -22.97
C CYS A 212 -2.43 -21.66 -23.54
N THR A 213 -2.51 -21.79 -24.87
CA THR A 213 -2.39 -23.08 -25.57
C THR A 213 -0.98 -23.36 -26.09
N SER A 214 -0.06 -22.40 -26.03
CA SER A 214 1.29 -22.58 -26.56
C SER A 214 2.33 -21.86 -25.73
N PHE A 215 3.40 -22.55 -25.37
CA PHE A 215 4.60 -21.94 -24.82
C PHE A 215 5.67 -21.86 -25.91
N CYS A 216 6.21 -20.66 -26.16
CA CYS A 216 7.25 -20.40 -27.17
C CYS A 216 6.95 -20.88 -28.61
N GLY A 217 5.70 -20.75 -29.06
CA GLY A 217 5.31 -21.11 -30.44
C GLY A 217 5.19 -22.62 -30.70
N ALA A 218 5.57 -23.48 -29.74
CA ALA A 218 5.21 -24.88 -29.75
C ALA A 218 3.78 -25.01 -29.20
N GLY A 219 2.78 -25.18 -30.08
CA GLY A 219 1.38 -25.35 -29.65
C GLY A 219 1.12 -26.70 -28.97
N LEU A 220 0.50 -26.69 -27.79
CA LEU A 220 -0.26 -27.81 -27.26
C LEU A 220 -1.66 -27.74 -27.88
N ALA A 221 -2.03 -28.78 -28.63
CA ALA A 221 -3.42 -28.95 -29.00
C ALA A 221 -4.24 -29.03 -27.70
N ARG A 222 -5.28 -28.18 -27.60
CA ARG A 222 -6.09 -27.92 -26.39
C ARG A 222 -6.27 -29.15 -25.50
N THR A 223 -5.97 -28.97 -24.21
CA THR A 223 -6.44 -29.79 -23.09
C THR A 223 -7.96 -29.80 -23.04
#